data_AF-A0A099PEI6-F1
#
_entry.id   AF-A0A099PEI6-F1
#
_cell.length_a   1.000
_cell.length_b   1.000
_cell.length_c   1.000
_cell.angle_alpha   90.00
_cell.angle_beta   90.00
_cell.angle_gamma   90.00
#
_symmetry.space_group_name_H-M   'P 1'
#
loop_
_entity.id
_entity.type
_entity.pdbx_description
1 polymer ?
#
loop_
_entity_poly.entity_id
_entity_poly.type
_entity_poly.pdbx_seq_one_letter_code
_entity_poly.pdbx_strand_id
1 'polypeptide(L)' 'LKKQVTIRLDEDTVAYFKNLAEEKDLPYQSLINLYLRDCAQSHKDLKIEWQ' A
#
# COMPACT_ATOMS: atom_id res chain seq x y z
N LEU A 1 -7.19 18.13 -1.82
CA LEU A 1 -6.53 17.92 -3.14
C LEU A 1 -5.84 16.56 -3.13
N LYS A 2 -6.10 15.69 -4.12
CA LYS A 2 -5.32 14.46 -4.30
C LYS A 2 -4.04 14.81 -5.06
N LYS A 3 -2.88 14.37 -4.58
CA LYS A 3 -1.59 14.58 -5.25
C LYS A 3 -1.25 13.30 -6.00
N GLN A 4 -1.06 13.39 -7.31
CA GLN A 4 -0.55 12.28 -8.10
C GLN A 4 0.94 12.09 -7.79
N VAL A 5 1.31 10.87 -7.42
CA VAL A 5 2.70 10.50 -7.14
C VAL A 5 3.01 9.18 -7.85
N THR A 6 4.24 9.04 -8.35
CA THR A 6 4.73 7.77 -8.90
C THR A 6 5.52 7.07 -7.81
N ILE A 7 5.09 5.88 -7.40
CA ILE A 7 5.75 5.06 -6.39
C ILE A 7 6.28 3.80 -7.08
N ARG A 8 7.54 3.44 -6.81
CA ARG A 8 8.09 2.15 -7.22
C ARG A 8 7.72 1.13 -6.16
N LEU A 9 7.12 0.03 -6.58
CA LEU A 9 6.74 -1.09 -5.73
C LEU A 9 7.34 -2.35 -6.35
N ASP A 10 7.85 -3.23 -5.50
CA ASP A 10 8.32 -4.54 -5.93
C ASP A 10 7.16 -5.39 -6.46
N GLU A 11 7.48 -6.33 -7.35
CA GLU A 11 6.49 -7.17 -8.02
C GLU A 11 5.64 -7.95 -7.01
N ASP A 12 6.26 -8.50 -5.96
CA ASP A 12 5.59 -9.24 -4.89
C ASP A 12 4.58 -8.38 -4.14
N THR A 13 4.91 -7.10 -3.90
CA THR A 13 4.00 -6.15 -3.23
C THR A 13 2.78 -5.90 -4.11
N VAL A 14 3.00 -5.68 -5.42
CA VAL A 14 1.89 -5.48 -6.36
C VAL A 14 1.02 -6.72 -6.47
N ALA A 15 1.62 -7.91 -6.51
CA ALA A 15 0.91 -9.19 -6.57
C ALA A 15 0.03 -9.39 -5.33
N TYR A 16 0.55 -9.12 -4.13
CA TYR A 16 -0.21 -9.18 -2.88
C TYR A 16 -1.47 -8.28 -2.92
N PHE A 17 -1.31 -7.01 -3.31
CA PHE A 17 -2.45 -6.09 -3.38
C PHE A 17 -3.44 -6.42 -4.50
N LYS A 18 -3.00 -7.06 -5.60
CA LYS A 18 -3.89 -7.55 -6.66
C LYS A 18 -4.76 -8.72 -6.17
N ASN A 19 -4.16 -9.70 -5.50
CA ASN A 19 -4.91 -10.82 -4.94
C ASN A 19 -5.93 -10.33 -3.90
N LEU A 20 -5.49 -9.42 -3.00
CA LEU A 20 -6.37 -8.84 -2.00
C LEU A 20 -7.50 -7.99 -2.63
N ALA A 21 -7.23 -7.34 -3.77
CA ALA A 21 -8.22 -6.61 -4.54
C ALA A 21 -9.31 -7.52 -5.11
N GLU A 22 -8.94 -8.69 -5.64
CA GLU A 22 -9.88 -9.69 -6.13
C GLU A 22 -10.76 -10.24 -4.99
N GLU A 23 -10.18 -10.52 -3.83
CA GLU A 23 -10.94 -11.01 -2.66
C GLU A 23 -11.91 -9.97 -2.08
N LYS A 24 -11.57 -8.68 -2.19
CA LYS A 24 -12.35 -7.58 -1.59
C LYS A 24 -13.26 -6.87 -2.59
N ASP A 25 -13.22 -7.26 -3.86
CA ASP A 25 -13.90 -6.57 -4.97
C ASP A 25 -13.58 -5.06 -5.00
N LEU A 26 -12.31 -4.70 -4.78
CA LEU A 26 -11.84 -3.32 -4.68
C LEU A 26 -10.59 -3.11 -5.54
N PRO A 27 -10.38 -1.92 -6.14
CA PRO A 27 -9.14 -1.66 -6.86
C PRO A 27 -7.91 -1.73 -5.95
N TYR A 28 -6.87 -2.45 -6.37
CA TYR A 28 -5.61 -2.59 -5.61
C TYR A 28 -4.97 -1.23 -5.27
N GLN A 29 -5.11 -0.24 -6.15
CA GLN A 29 -4.64 1.14 -5.92
C GLN A 29 -5.34 1.81 -4.72
N SER A 30 -6.64 1.53 -4.55
CA SER A 30 -7.41 2.04 -3.42
C SER A 30 -6.98 1.37 -2.12
N LEU A 31 -6.69 0.07 -2.16
CA LEU A 31 -6.16 -0.68 -1.01
C LEU A 31 -4.78 -0.13 -0.61
N ILE A 32 -3.86 0.05 -1.55
CA ILE A 32 -2.54 0.66 -1.28
C ILE A 32 -2.71 2.01 -0.58
N ASN A 33 -3.56 2.89 -1.12
CA ASN A 33 -3.79 4.19 -0.52
C ASN A 33 -4.41 4.10 0.89
N LEU A 34 -5.30 3.14 1.11
CA LEU A 34 -5.95 2.92 2.41
C LEU A 34 -4.95 2.42 3.46
N TYR A 35 -4.06 1.49 3.08
CA TYR A 35 -2.98 1.00 3.94
C TYR A 35 -1.95 2.08 4.25
N LEU A 36 -1.57 2.90 3.27
CA LEU A 36 -0.68 4.05 3.48
C LEU A 36 -1.29 5.07 4.45
N ARG A 37 -2.61 5.31 4.34
CA ARG A 37 -3.35 6.20 5.25
C ARG A 37 -3.39 5.62 6.67
N ASP A 38 -3.69 4.34 6.82
CA ASP A 38 -3.69 3.65 8.11
C ASP A 38 -2.32 3.69 8.78
N CYS A 39 -1.26 3.47 8.00
CA CYS A 39 0.13 3.55 8.47
C CYS A 39 0.45 4.96 9.01
N ALA A 40 0.10 6.00 8.24
CA ALA A 40 0.30 7.39 8.65
C ALA A 40 -0.52 7.77 9.89
N GLN A 41 -1.76 7.30 10.00
CA GLN A 41 -2.61 7.55 11.17
C GLN A 41 -2.15 6.81 12.41
N SER A 42 -1.65 5.58 12.24
CA SER A 42 -1.16 4.74 13.32
C SER A 42 0.23 5.14 13.81
N HIS A 43 0.90 6.11 13.16
CA HIS A 43 2.29 6.46 13.42
C HIS A 43 3.18 5.19 13.51
N LYS A 44 2.95 4.24 12.60
CA LYS A 44 3.78 3.04 12.55
C LYS A 44 5.18 3.47 12.15
N ASP A 45 6.07 3.55 13.13
CA ASP A 45 7.50 3.70 12.89
C ASP A 45 7.94 2.51 12.04
N LEU A 46 8.49 2.81 10.86
CA LEU A 46 9.07 1.78 10.02
C LEU A 46 10.21 1.19 10.83
N LYS A 47 10.10 -0.09 11.24
CA LYS A 47 11.25 -0.80 11.77
C LYS A 47 12.23 -0.97 10.63
N ILE A 48 13.14 -0.02 10.51
CA ILE A 48 14.26 -0.09 9.60
C ILE A 48 15.26 -1.08 10.21
N GLU A 49 14.96 -2.37 10.11
CA GLU A 49 15.97 -3.41 10.27
C GLU A 49 16.69 -3.56 8.92
N TRP A 50 17.71 -2.72 8.72
CA TRP A 50 18.69 -2.98 7.66
C TRP A 50 19.47 -4.26 8.05
N GLN A 51 19.27 -5.35 7.31
CA GLN A 51 20.24 -6.46 7.25
C GLN A 51 20.96 -6.44 5.91
#